data_AF-A0A270B2T1-F1
#
_entry.id   AF-A0A270B2T1-F1
#
_cell.length_a   1.000
_cell.length_b   1.000
_cell.length_c   1.000
_cell.angle_alpha   90.00
_cell.angle_beta   90.00
_cell.angle_gamma   90.00
#
_symmetry.space_group_name_H-M   'P 1'
#
loop_
_entity.id
_entity.type
_entity.pdbx_description
1 polymer ?
#
loop_
_entity_poly.entity_id
_entity_poly.type
_entity_poly.pdbx_seq_one_letter_code
_entity_poly.pdbx_strand_id
1 'polypeptide(L)'
;MDVVKATPTDLAAVLAWLEREYAEDGEGFWCNRRIIENALEHGDLWVIRRGVEAVAVQVGDYAADIVSVRKDCRRQGLGDALFAASLQRAMNDNVNVLSIECSPRSSWTFWQRHGFERYGDLSEWGKITARRILRRSFGLPANLLTADIVIGFYPETATYGRGPVPPIASHRIRGSRLDDGTIMLERRVIGLCDDEPEGKDLAVKIEVDGEVRCFCKAKYEEAEEAGVTRDWKGGAFYLDVVEPTVK
;
A
#
# COMPACT_ATOMS: atom_id res chain seq x y z
N MET A 1 -10.98 -4.96 -20.97
CA MET A 1 -11.29 -6.24 -20.30
C MET A 1 -11.87 -5.87 -18.97
N ASP A 2 -13.06 -6.35 -18.64
CA ASP A 2 -13.77 -5.85 -17.47
C ASP A 2 -13.44 -6.72 -16.26
N VAL A 3 -12.91 -6.06 -15.22
CA VAL A 3 -12.71 -6.65 -13.89
C VAL A 3 -13.91 -6.27 -13.05
N VAL A 4 -14.60 -7.26 -12.51
CA VAL A 4 -15.89 -7.08 -11.83
C VAL A 4 -15.91 -7.86 -10.53
N LYS A 5 -16.77 -7.44 -9.59
CA LYS A 5 -17.05 -8.25 -8.40
C LYS A 5 -17.62 -9.60 -8.80
N ALA A 6 -17.12 -10.64 -8.14
CA ALA A 6 -17.56 -11.99 -8.34
C ALA A 6 -18.98 -12.21 -7.81
N THR A 7 -19.65 -13.19 -8.40
CA THR A 7 -20.94 -13.74 -7.96
C THR A 7 -20.74 -15.17 -7.45
N PRO A 8 -21.72 -15.78 -6.78
CA PRO A 8 -21.65 -17.20 -6.41
C PRO A 8 -21.40 -18.13 -7.62
N THR A 9 -21.93 -17.80 -8.79
CA THR A 9 -21.68 -18.55 -10.03
C THR A 9 -20.22 -18.46 -10.47
N ASP A 10 -19.60 -17.28 -10.35
CA ASP A 10 -18.18 -17.11 -10.66
C ASP A 10 -17.30 -17.89 -9.69
N LEU A 11 -17.63 -17.85 -8.40
CA LEU A 11 -16.92 -18.61 -7.37
C LEU A 11 -16.96 -20.11 -7.69
N ALA A 12 -18.14 -20.66 -7.99
CA ALA A 12 -18.28 -22.06 -8.37
C ALA A 12 -17.43 -22.42 -9.59
N ALA A 13 -17.42 -21.57 -10.62
CA ALA A 13 -16.60 -21.76 -11.82
C ALA A 13 -15.10 -21.73 -11.48
N VAL A 14 -14.66 -20.74 -10.67
CA VAL A 14 -13.27 -20.57 -10.22
C VAL A 14 -12.79 -21.79 -9.45
N LEU A 15 -13.56 -22.22 -8.46
CA LEU A 15 -13.26 -23.38 -7.64
C LEU A 15 -13.15 -24.65 -8.50
N ALA A 16 -14.07 -24.84 -9.46
CA ALA A 16 -14.06 -26.02 -10.31
C ALA A 16 -12.79 -26.12 -11.18
N TRP A 17 -12.29 -25.02 -11.76
CA TRP A 17 -11.06 -25.10 -12.55
C TRP A 17 -9.80 -25.11 -11.68
N LEU A 18 -9.80 -24.46 -10.51
CA LEU A 18 -8.70 -24.58 -9.54
C LEU A 18 -8.52 -26.02 -9.05
N GLU A 19 -9.62 -26.72 -8.75
CA GLU A 19 -9.59 -28.12 -8.33
C GLU A 19 -9.00 -29.03 -9.39
N ARG A 20 -9.44 -28.88 -10.65
CA ARG A 20 -8.89 -29.64 -11.78
C ARG A 20 -7.40 -29.38 -11.98
N GLU A 21 -6.99 -28.12 -12.01
CA GLU A 21 -5.58 -27.75 -12.19
C GLU A 21 -4.70 -28.29 -11.04
N TYR A 22 -5.22 -28.28 -9.82
CA TYR A 22 -4.53 -28.83 -8.66
C TYR A 22 -4.43 -30.36 -8.69
N ALA A 23 -5.47 -31.06 -9.15
CA ALA A 23 -5.43 -32.50 -9.33
C ALA A 23 -4.41 -32.93 -10.39
N GLU A 24 -4.17 -32.08 -11.41
CA GLU A 24 -3.17 -32.31 -12.45
C GLU A 24 -1.72 -32.03 -11.98
N ASP A 25 -1.49 -30.88 -11.33
CA ASP A 25 -0.13 -30.41 -11.05
C ASP A 25 0.33 -30.72 -9.61
N GLY A 26 -0.59 -30.95 -8.68
CA GLY A 26 -0.33 -31.04 -7.25
C GLY A 26 -0.02 -29.70 -6.58
N GLU A 27 -0.10 -28.58 -7.31
CA GLU A 27 0.16 -27.22 -6.83
C GLU A 27 -0.92 -26.22 -7.29
N GLY A 28 -0.96 -25.04 -6.66
CA GLY A 28 -1.90 -23.97 -7.00
C GLY A 28 -2.77 -23.52 -5.83
N PHE A 29 -3.80 -22.71 -6.11
CA PHE A 29 -4.61 -22.04 -5.08
C PHE A 29 -5.84 -22.82 -4.60
N TRP A 30 -6.06 -24.06 -5.07
CA TRP A 30 -7.17 -24.91 -4.58
C TRP A 30 -7.10 -25.20 -3.08
N CYS A 31 -5.89 -25.38 -2.55
CA CYS A 31 -5.67 -25.55 -1.12
C CYS A 31 -6.14 -24.34 -0.29
N ASN A 32 -6.21 -23.16 -0.92
CA ASN A 32 -6.68 -21.90 -0.33
C ASN A 32 -8.16 -21.60 -0.63
N ARG A 33 -8.95 -22.57 -1.09
CA ARG A 33 -10.37 -22.36 -1.46
C ARG A 33 -11.21 -21.65 -0.39
N ARG A 34 -10.98 -21.93 0.90
CA ARG A 34 -11.71 -21.26 2.00
C ARG A 34 -11.46 -19.75 2.03
N ILE A 35 -10.24 -19.31 1.71
CA ILE A 35 -9.91 -17.89 1.61
C ILE A 35 -10.67 -17.26 0.43
N ILE A 36 -10.74 -17.97 -0.69
CA ILE A 36 -11.46 -17.52 -1.90
C ILE A 36 -12.98 -17.46 -1.66
N GLU A 37 -13.55 -18.44 -0.96
CA GLU A 37 -14.96 -18.47 -0.54
C GLU A 37 -15.28 -17.27 0.36
N ASN A 38 -14.49 -17.07 1.43
CA ASN A 38 -14.67 -15.95 2.35
C ASN A 38 -14.51 -14.59 1.65
N ALA A 39 -13.68 -14.49 0.63
CA ALA A 39 -13.51 -13.26 -0.14
C ALA A 39 -14.79 -12.85 -0.88
N LEU A 40 -15.61 -13.82 -1.32
CA LEU A 40 -16.93 -13.51 -1.89
C LEU A 40 -17.85 -12.90 -0.82
N GLU A 41 -17.87 -13.47 0.37
CA GLU A 41 -18.70 -13.01 1.49
C GLU A 41 -18.36 -11.58 1.93
N HIS A 42 -17.05 -11.26 1.97
CA HIS A 42 -16.57 -9.92 2.33
C HIS A 42 -16.63 -8.92 1.15
N GLY A 43 -16.92 -9.38 -0.06
CA GLY A 43 -17.01 -8.52 -1.24
C GLY A 43 -15.66 -8.13 -1.86
N ASP A 44 -14.63 -8.91 -1.59
CA ASP A 44 -13.22 -8.71 -1.99
C ASP A 44 -12.74 -9.72 -3.06
N LEU A 45 -13.69 -10.41 -3.70
CA LEU A 45 -13.42 -11.34 -4.79
C LEU A 45 -13.72 -10.69 -6.15
N TRP A 46 -12.71 -10.64 -7.00
CA TRP A 46 -12.75 -10.00 -8.31
C TRP A 46 -12.44 -11.00 -9.42
N VAL A 47 -13.14 -10.90 -10.56
CA VAL A 47 -12.96 -11.82 -11.68
C VAL A 47 -12.90 -11.11 -13.03
N ILE A 48 -12.32 -11.79 -14.01
CA ILE A 48 -12.50 -11.50 -15.44
C ILE A 48 -13.27 -12.66 -16.05
N ARG A 49 -14.34 -12.35 -16.80
CA ARG A 49 -15.16 -13.34 -17.49
C ARG A 49 -14.80 -13.45 -18.98
N ARG A 50 -14.97 -14.64 -19.53
CA ARG A 50 -15.09 -14.90 -20.98
C ARG A 50 -16.44 -15.52 -21.25
N GLY A 51 -17.34 -14.75 -21.84
CA GLY A 51 -18.75 -15.13 -21.89
C GLY A 51 -19.31 -15.23 -20.47
N VAL A 52 -19.82 -16.41 -20.11
CA VAL A 52 -20.40 -16.69 -18.79
C VAL A 52 -19.40 -17.25 -17.77
N GLU A 53 -18.17 -17.56 -18.16
CA GLU A 53 -17.21 -18.22 -17.29
C GLU A 53 -16.17 -17.25 -16.74
N ALA A 54 -15.94 -17.29 -15.42
CA ALA A 54 -14.79 -16.63 -14.80
C ALA A 54 -13.50 -17.41 -15.11
N VAL A 55 -12.55 -16.73 -15.75
CA VAL A 55 -11.27 -17.31 -16.22
C VAL A 55 -10.03 -16.75 -15.52
N ALA A 56 -10.21 -15.70 -14.72
CA ALA A 56 -9.19 -15.14 -13.86
C ALA A 56 -9.84 -14.63 -12.58
N VAL A 57 -9.11 -14.71 -11.47
CA VAL A 57 -9.60 -14.35 -10.13
C VAL A 57 -8.53 -13.61 -9.35
N GLN A 58 -8.97 -12.63 -8.56
CA GLN A 58 -8.18 -11.98 -7.53
C GLN A 58 -8.96 -11.99 -6.19
N VAL A 59 -8.27 -12.34 -5.12
CA VAL A 59 -8.69 -12.09 -3.74
C VAL A 59 -7.95 -10.86 -3.21
N GLY A 60 -8.69 -9.98 -2.55
CA GLY A 60 -8.16 -8.75 -1.94
C GLY A 60 -8.58 -7.51 -2.73
N ASP A 61 -9.00 -6.47 -1.99
CA ASP A 61 -9.56 -5.26 -2.60
C ASP A 61 -8.50 -4.44 -3.37
N TYR A 62 -7.28 -4.33 -2.82
CA TYR A 62 -6.16 -3.56 -3.38
C TYR A 62 -4.94 -4.43 -3.70
N ALA A 63 -4.14 -4.72 -2.68
CA ALA A 63 -3.06 -5.68 -2.78
C ALA A 63 -3.67 -7.08 -2.83
N ALA A 64 -3.18 -7.89 -3.73
CA ALA A 64 -3.77 -9.20 -3.95
C ALA A 64 -3.17 -10.23 -2.99
N ASP A 65 -4.03 -10.92 -2.26
CA ASP A 65 -3.65 -12.10 -1.47
C ASP A 65 -3.50 -13.32 -2.39
N ILE A 66 -4.38 -13.43 -3.39
CA ILE A 66 -4.37 -14.49 -4.39
C ILE A 66 -4.64 -13.84 -5.75
N VAL A 67 -3.82 -14.15 -6.75
CA VAL A 67 -4.11 -13.87 -8.16
C VAL A 67 -3.91 -15.16 -8.94
N SER A 68 -4.92 -15.57 -9.69
CA SER A 68 -4.81 -16.76 -10.54
C SER A 68 -5.53 -16.56 -11.87
N VAL A 69 -4.93 -17.12 -12.92
CA VAL A 69 -5.47 -17.15 -14.28
C VAL A 69 -5.50 -18.59 -14.73
N ARG A 70 -6.66 -19.05 -15.18
CA ARG A 70 -6.86 -20.40 -15.72
C ARG A 70 -5.80 -20.72 -16.78
N LYS A 71 -5.18 -21.91 -16.73
CA LYS A 71 -4.01 -22.30 -17.53
C LYS A 71 -4.14 -21.98 -19.01
N ASP A 72 -5.27 -22.36 -19.61
CA ASP A 72 -5.62 -22.16 -21.02
C ASP A 72 -5.78 -20.66 -21.41
N CYS A 73 -5.97 -19.80 -20.41
CA CYS A 73 -6.17 -18.36 -20.57
C CYS A 73 -4.93 -17.53 -20.20
N ARG A 74 -3.81 -18.16 -19.81
CA ARG A 74 -2.58 -17.47 -19.42
C ARG A 74 -1.91 -16.76 -20.61
N ARG A 75 -0.98 -15.84 -20.30
CA ARG A 75 -0.19 -15.03 -21.26
C ARG A 75 -1.03 -14.14 -22.18
N GLN A 76 -2.24 -13.78 -21.74
CA GLN A 76 -3.19 -12.94 -22.49
C GLN A 76 -3.46 -11.60 -21.77
N GLY A 77 -2.59 -11.20 -20.82
CA GLY A 77 -2.72 -9.94 -20.09
C GLY A 77 -3.79 -9.92 -18.97
N LEU A 78 -4.41 -11.06 -18.64
CA LEU A 78 -5.48 -11.12 -17.63
C LEU A 78 -4.98 -10.78 -16.22
N GLY A 79 -3.78 -11.22 -15.85
CA GLY A 79 -3.16 -10.84 -14.57
C GLY A 79 -2.83 -9.36 -14.50
N ASP A 80 -2.35 -8.77 -15.59
CA ASP A 80 -2.09 -7.33 -15.69
C ASP A 80 -3.38 -6.52 -15.59
N ALA A 81 -4.48 -7.00 -16.19
CA ALA A 81 -5.79 -6.37 -16.09
C ALA A 81 -6.36 -6.41 -14.66
N LEU A 82 -6.24 -7.54 -13.96
CA LEU A 82 -6.63 -7.65 -12.55
C LEU A 82 -5.86 -6.65 -11.68
N PHE A 83 -4.52 -6.61 -11.82
CA PHE A 83 -3.68 -5.69 -11.08
C PHE A 83 -3.97 -4.22 -11.42
N ALA A 84 -4.15 -3.88 -12.70
CA ALA A 84 -4.47 -2.52 -13.10
C ALA A 84 -5.78 -2.03 -12.49
N ALA A 85 -6.80 -2.90 -12.44
CA ALA A 85 -8.07 -2.58 -11.78
C ALA A 85 -7.91 -2.41 -10.26
N SER A 86 -7.10 -3.26 -9.61
CA SER A 86 -6.86 -3.14 -8.17
C SER A 86 -6.04 -1.90 -7.80
N LEU A 87 -5.05 -1.55 -8.62
CA LEU A 87 -4.31 -0.30 -8.51
C LEU A 87 -5.22 0.91 -8.67
N GLN A 88 -6.13 0.90 -9.64
CA GLN A 88 -7.10 1.99 -9.82
C GLN A 88 -7.99 2.15 -8.59
N ARG A 89 -8.51 1.05 -8.03
CA ARG A 89 -9.28 1.09 -6.77
C ARG A 89 -8.46 1.67 -5.61
N ALA A 90 -7.23 1.22 -5.45
CA ALA A 90 -6.32 1.73 -4.41
C ALA A 90 -6.08 3.24 -4.55
N MET A 91 -5.90 3.72 -5.78
CA MET A 91 -5.72 5.14 -6.06
C MET A 91 -6.98 5.96 -5.74
N ASN A 92 -8.15 5.46 -6.12
CA ASN A 92 -9.45 6.09 -5.85
C ASN A 92 -9.73 6.17 -4.34
N ASP A 93 -9.38 5.12 -3.61
CA ASP A 93 -9.63 5.01 -2.17
C ASP A 93 -8.50 5.60 -1.31
N ASN A 94 -7.59 6.35 -1.95
CA ASN A 94 -6.49 7.06 -1.30
C ASN A 94 -5.51 6.16 -0.50
N VAL A 95 -5.37 4.90 -0.90
CA VAL A 95 -4.38 3.96 -0.33
C VAL A 95 -2.96 4.44 -0.67
N ASN A 96 -2.03 4.27 0.26
CA ASN A 96 -0.65 4.73 0.14
C ASN A 96 0.36 3.63 -0.17
N VAL A 97 0.05 2.39 0.20
CA VAL A 97 0.97 1.25 0.02
C VAL A 97 0.18 -0.01 -0.30
N LEU A 98 0.72 -0.79 -1.23
CA LEU A 98 0.26 -2.15 -1.52
C LEU A 98 1.33 -3.12 -1.02
N SER A 99 0.97 -4.11 -0.21
CA SER A 99 1.91 -5.10 0.34
C SER A 99 1.47 -6.51 -0.04
N ILE A 100 2.41 -7.34 -0.48
CA ILE A 100 2.15 -8.70 -0.97
C ILE A 100 3.18 -9.70 -0.45
N GLU A 101 2.79 -10.96 -0.38
CA GLU A 101 3.70 -12.12 -0.30
C GLU A 101 3.70 -12.84 -1.67
N CYS A 102 4.87 -13.04 -2.26
CA CYS A 102 5.01 -13.71 -3.55
C CYS A 102 5.16 -15.22 -3.35
N SER A 103 4.07 -15.96 -3.54
CA SER A 103 4.07 -17.42 -3.60
C SER A 103 3.27 -17.88 -4.84
N PRO A 104 3.89 -18.59 -5.80
CA PRO A 104 5.27 -19.09 -5.80
C PRO A 104 6.30 -17.96 -5.97
N ARG A 105 7.55 -18.23 -5.57
CA ARG A 105 8.68 -17.27 -5.68
C ARG A 105 8.88 -16.72 -7.10
N SER A 106 8.57 -17.53 -8.11
CA SER A 106 8.65 -17.17 -9.53
C SER A 106 7.70 -16.02 -9.93
N SER A 107 6.68 -15.72 -9.13
CA SER A 107 5.80 -14.57 -9.33
C SER A 107 6.49 -13.22 -9.09
N TRP A 108 7.67 -13.19 -8.43
CA TRP A 108 8.39 -11.95 -8.13
C TRP A 108 8.65 -11.09 -9.38
N THR A 109 9.06 -11.68 -10.50
CA THR A 109 9.31 -10.93 -11.75
C THR A 109 8.05 -10.25 -12.30
N PHE A 110 6.87 -10.78 -12.01
CA PHE A 110 5.61 -10.10 -12.36
C PHE A 110 5.43 -8.83 -11.50
N TRP A 111 5.54 -8.96 -10.19
CA TRP A 111 5.34 -7.84 -9.25
C TRP A 111 6.42 -6.77 -9.35
N GLN A 112 7.66 -7.15 -9.58
CA GLN A 112 8.78 -6.22 -9.80
C GLN A 112 8.52 -5.32 -11.01
N ARG A 113 8.02 -5.87 -12.13
CA ARG A 113 7.65 -5.08 -13.31
C ARG A 113 6.50 -4.11 -13.05
N HIS A 114 5.66 -4.43 -12.06
CA HIS A 114 4.58 -3.58 -11.58
C HIS A 114 5.03 -2.60 -10.49
N GLY A 115 6.33 -2.43 -10.27
CA GLY A 115 6.88 -1.40 -9.37
C GLY A 115 6.86 -1.77 -7.89
N PHE A 116 6.75 -3.06 -7.56
CA PHE A 116 6.97 -3.53 -6.21
C PHE A 116 8.46 -3.67 -5.90
N GLU A 117 8.83 -3.42 -4.65
CA GLU A 117 10.18 -3.54 -4.11
C GLU A 117 10.17 -4.53 -2.93
N ARG A 118 11.21 -5.36 -2.79
CA ARG A 118 11.31 -6.29 -1.66
C ARG A 118 11.60 -5.56 -0.36
N TYR A 119 11.05 -6.07 0.74
CA TYR A 119 11.32 -5.60 2.11
C TYR A 119 11.31 -6.80 3.09
N GLY A 120 11.73 -6.59 4.33
CA GLY A 120 11.79 -7.65 5.35
C GLY A 120 13.00 -8.57 5.18
N ASP A 121 12.78 -9.89 5.26
CA ASP A 121 13.86 -10.88 5.09
C ASP A 121 14.30 -10.97 3.62
N LEU A 122 15.49 -10.41 3.35
CA LEU A 122 16.10 -10.41 2.02
C LEU A 122 16.99 -11.63 1.76
N SER A 123 17.06 -12.59 2.69
CA SER A 123 17.80 -13.82 2.49
C SER A 123 17.26 -14.65 1.32
N GLU A 124 18.09 -15.55 0.79
CA GLU A 124 17.73 -16.41 -0.33
C GLU A 124 16.51 -17.29 0.00
N TRP A 125 16.44 -17.81 1.23
CA TRP A 125 15.40 -18.75 1.66
C TRP A 125 14.23 -18.07 2.36
N GLY A 126 14.33 -16.77 2.65
CA GLY A 126 13.27 -15.96 3.22
C GLY A 126 12.06 -15.85 2.30
N LYS A 127 10.89 -15.62 2.88
CA LYS A 127 9.67 -15.30 2.13
C LYS A 127 9.91 -14.06 1.24
N ILE A 128 9.34 -14.06 0.04
CA ILE A 128 9.40 -12.87 -0.82
C ILE A 128 8.24 -11.95 -0.46
N THR A 129 8.47 -11.07 0.50
CA THR A 129 7.58 -9.93 0.79
C THR A 129 7.97 -8.74 -0.07
N ALA A 130 6.98 -8.08 -0.65
CA ALA A 130 7.21 -6.91 -1.49
C ALA A 130 6.12 -5.87 -1.31
N ARG A 131 6.46 -4.61 -1.54
CA ARG A 131 5.52 -3.49 -1.44
C ARG A 131 5.68 -2.49 -2.56
N ARG A 132 4.60 -1.79 -2.91
CA ARG A 132 4.60 -0.66 -3.83
C ARG A 132 4.05 0.57 -3.11
N ILE A 133 4.87 1.61 -3.01
CA ILE A 133 4.46 2.91 -2.46
C ILE A 133 3.75 3.70 -3.55
N LEU A 134 2.51 4.14 -3.28
CA LEU A 134 1.67 4.92 -4.19
C LEU A 134 1.95 6.42 -3.99
N ARG A 135 3.02 6.89 -4.64
CA ARG A 135 3.47 8.28 -4.55
C ARG A 135 2.46 9.25 -5.18
N ARG A 136 2.30 10.42 -4.57
CA ARG A 136 1.46 11.53 -5.06
C ARG A 136 2.26 12.81 -5.06
N SER A 137 2.15 13.58 -6.14
CA SER A 137 2.75 14.91 -6.28
C SER A 137 1.65 15.93 -6.49
N PHE A 138 1.85 17.12 -5.95
CA PHE A 138 0.89 18.21 -6.00
C PHE A 138 1.51 19.40 -6.72
N GLY A 139 0.73 20.06 -7.58
CA GLY A 139 1.17 21.30 -8.20
C GLY A 139 1.13 22.43 -7.18
N LEU A 140 2.29 22.99 -6.83
CA LEU A 140 2.35 24.12 -5.91
C LEU A 140 1.91 25.43 -6.61
N PRO A 141 1.10 26.28 -5.96
CA PRO A 141 0.78 27.60 -6.49
C PRO A 141 2.04 28.47 -6.61
N ALA A 142 2.30 28.98 -7.82
CA ALA A 142 3.56 29.69 -8.13
C ALA A 142 3.75 31.03 -7.39
N ASN A 143 2.66 31.64 -6.91
CA ASN A 143 2.67 32.99 -6.33
C ASN A 143 2.70 33.00 -4.80
N LEU A 144 2.80 31.84 -4.15
CA LEU A 144 2.81 31.74 -2.69
C LEU A 144 4.22 31.67 -2.13
N LEU A 145 4.37 32.12 -0.89
CA LEU A 145 5.64 31.97 -0.16
C LEU A 145 5.98 30.50 0.01
N THR A 146 7.24 30.16 -0.29
CA THR A 146 7.74 28.81 -0.10
C THR A 146 8.22 28.60 1.33
N ALA A 147 8.07 27.37 1.84
CA ALA A 147 8.69 26.90 3.07
C ALA A 147 9.57 25.69 2.77
N ASP A 148 10.69 25.56 3.49
CA ASP A 148 11.50 24.36 3.54
C ASP A 148 10.97 23.46 4.66
N ILE A 149 10.62 22.22 4.34
CA ILE A 149 10.09 21.26 5.30
C ILE A 149 10.99 20.04 5.37
N VAL A 150 11.26 19.57 6.58
CA VAL A 150 11.88 18.26 6.84
C VAL A 150 10.91 17.42 7.65
N ILE A 151 10.49 16.30 7.08
CA ILE A 151 9.66 15.31 7.78
C ILE A 151 10.49 14.05 7.97
N GLY A 152 10.68 13.65 9.22
CA GLY A 152 11.36 12.40 9.57
C GLY A 152 10.42 11.43 10.27
N PHE A 153 10.57 10.14 9.96
CA PHE A 153 9.95 9.05 10.69
C PHE A 153 11.00 8.33 11.52
N TYR A 154 10.66 7.99 12.76
CA TYR A 154 11.59 7.52 13.76
C TYR A 154 11.05 6.27 14.47
N PRO A 155 11.94 5.42 15.02
CA PRO A 155 11.52 4.42 15.98
C PRO A 155 10.87 5.09 17.19
N GLU A 156 9.99 4.39 17.89
CA GLU A 156 9.28 4.95 19.05
C GLU A 156 10.27 5.48 20.11
N THR A 157 11.41 4.78 20.26
CA THR A 157 12.43 5.07 21.26
C THR A 157 13.05 6.47 21.11
N ALA A 158 12.93 7.10 19.94
CA ALA A 158 13.39 8.47 19.71
C ALA A 158 12.63 9.50 20.57
N THR A 159 11.40 9.20 21.01
CA THR A 159 10.61 10.10 21.87
C THR A 159 10.91 9.94 23.36
N TYR A 160 11.82 9.03 23.75
CA TYR A 160 12.07 8.70 25.16
C TYR A 160 13.17 9.58 25.81
N GLY A 161 13.80 10.48 25.06
CA GLY A 161 14.84 11.39 25.59
C GLY A 161 16.13 10.71 26.02
N ARG A 162 16.41 9.48 25.55
CA ARG A 162 17.60 8.69 25.95
C ARG A 162 18.85 8.96 25.09
N GLY A 163 18.85 10.05 24.32
CA GLY A 163 19.92 10.41 23.39
C GLY A 163 19.43 10.49 21.94
N PRO A 164 20.32 10.82 20.99
CA PRO A 164 19.97 10.94 19.58
C PRO A 164 19.67 9.57 18.97
N VAL A 165 18.49 9.42 18.40
CA VAL A 165 18.09 8.25 17.61
C VAL A 165 17.95 8.68 16.15
N PRO A 166 18.62 8.01 15.19
CA PRO A 166 18.51 8.37 13.78
C PRO A 166 17.10 8.08 13.23
N PRO A 167 16.62 8.85 12.23
CA PRO A 167 15.37 8.56 11.56
C PRO A 167 15.46 7.24 10.76
N ILE A 168 14.35 6.52 10.72
CA ILE A 168 14.10 5.42 9.77
C ILE A 168 14.09 5.99 8.34
N ALA A 169 13.39 7.10 8.16
CA ALA A 169 13.31 7.82 6.89
C ALA A 169 13.27 9.33 7.13
N SER A 170 13.89 10.10 6.24
CA SER A 170 13.86 11.57 6.27
C SER A 170 13.57 12.11 4.88
N HIS A 171 12.68 13.08 4.82
CA HIS A 171 12.21 13.70 3.59
C HIS A 171 12.38 15.21 3.70
N ARG A 172 13.28 15.75 2.89
CA ARG A 172 13.34 17.20 2.63
C ARG A 172 12.44 17.51 1.44
N ILE A 173 11.57 18.48 1.62
CA ILE A 173 10.51 18.81 0.67
C ILE A 173 10.19 20.29 0.72
N ARG A 174 9.74 20.86 -0.39
CA ARG A 174 9.20 22.21 -0.42
C ARG A 174 7.69 22.22 -0.28
N GLY A 175 7.17 23.31 0.26
CA GLY A 175 5.74 23.57 0.32
C GLY A 175 5.42 25.04 0.08
N SER A 176 4.14 25.32 -0.19
CA SER A 176 3.60 26.66 -0.34
C SER A 176 2.74 27.01 0.86
N ARG A 177 3.01 28.17 1.48
CA ARG A 177 2.22 28.72 2.58
C ARG A 177 0.92 29.32 2.02
N LEU A 178 -0.21 28.80 2.48
CA LEU A 178 -1.55 29.32 2.21
C LEU A 178 -1.87 30.50 3.15
N ASP A 179 -2.95 31.23 2.86
CA ASP A 179 -3.35 32.44 3.61
C ASP A 179 -3.75 32.15 5.07
N ASP A 180 -4.20 30.94 5.36
CA ASP A 180 -4.54 30.46 6.71
C ASP A 180 -3.32 29.97 7.51
N GLY A 181 -2.14 29.96 6.90
CA GLY A 181 -0.89 29.49 7.49
C GLY A 181 -0.59 28.01 7.27
N THR A 182 -1.50 27.23 6.70
CA THR A 182 -1.26 25.84 6.29
C THR A 182 -0.21 25.80 5.18
N ILE A 183 0.64 24.76 5.20
CA ILE A 183 1.69 24.57 4.20
C ILE A 183 1.33 23.37 3.33
N MET A 184 0.99 23.62 2.07
CA MET A 184 0.76 22.53 1.10
C MET A 184 2.08 21.98 0.61
N LEU A 185 2.29 20.67 0.71
CA LEU A 185 3.54 20.01 0.30
C LEU A 185 3.57 19.78 -1.23
N GLU A 186 4.75 19.80 -1.86
CA GLU A 186 4.88 19.52 -3.30
C GLU A 186 4.63 18.05 -3.67
N ARG A 187 4.61 17.17 -2.67
CA ARG A 187 4.27 15.74 -2.77
C ARG A 187 3.88 15.18 -1.42
N ARG A 188 3.10 14.10 -1.44
CA ARG A 188 2.78 13.33 -0.23
C ARG A 188 4.05 12.74 0.37
N VAL A 189 4.19 12.88 1.68
CA VAL A 189 5.21 12.19 2.48
C VAL A 189 4.54 11.03 3.21
N ILE A 190 5.14 9.84 3.19
CA ILE A 190 4.56 8.60 3.72
C ILE A 190 5.55 7.95 4.68
N GLY A 191 5.08 7.59 5.88
CA GLY A 191 5.79 6.77 6.86
C GLY A 191 5.10 5.43 7.01
N LEU A 192 5.87 4.35 6.92
CA LEU A 192 5.35 2.98 6.95
C LEU A 192 5.52 2.39 8.35
N CYS A 193 4.45 1.87 8.94
CA CYS A 193 4.50 1.32 10.30
C CYS A 193 5.44 0.12 10.40
N ASP A 194 5.47 -0.73 9.36
CA ASP A 194 6.31 -1.94 9.32
C ASP A 194 7.82 -1.65 9.18
N ASP A 195 8.21 -0.38 8.94
CA ASP A 195 9.62 0.02 8.99
C ASP A 195 10.10 0.30 10.43
N GLU A 196 9.18 0.32 11.41
CA GLU A 196 9.54 0.41 12.83
C GLU A 196 10.21 -0.89 13.29
N PRO A 197 11.48 -0.85 13.73
CA PRO A 197 12.30 -2.05 13.90
C PRO A 197 11.89 -2.94 15.09
N GLU A 198 11.19 -2.40 16.08
CA GLU A 198 10.76 -3.10 17.28
C GLU A 198 9.26 -3.50 17.23
N GLY A 199 8.57 -3.24 16.12
CA GLY A 199 7.13 -3.43 15.98
C GLY A 199 6.30 -2.52 16.89
N LYS A 200 6.87 -1.37 17.28
CA LYS A 200 6.29 -0.35 18.15
C LYS A 200 5.59 0.75 17.35
N ASP A 201 5.19 1.82 18.02
CA ASP A 201 4.55 2.96 17.36
C ASP A 201 5.55 3.80 16.56
N LEU A 202 5.22 4.10 15.30
CA LEU A 202 6.00 5.03 14.48
C LEU A 202 5.94 6.44 15.07
N ALA A 203 7.11 7.08 15.24
CA ALA A 203 7.20 8.49 15.61
C ALA A 203 7.44 9.38 14.38
N VAL A 204 7.01 10.63 14.46
CA VAL A 204 7.14 11.61 13.38
C VAL A 204 7.72 12.90 13.92
N LYS A 205 8.66 13.49 13.19
CA LYS A 205 9.20 14.82 13.43
C LYS A 205 8.94 15.70 12.23
N ILE A 206 8.37 16.88 12.44
CA ILE A 206 8.08 17.86 11.41
C ILE A 206 8.86 19.13 11.74
N GLU A 207 9.72 19.56 10.81
CA GLU A 207 10.46 20.80 10.88
C GLU A 207 10.07 21.72 9.73
N VAL A 208 9.86 22.99 10.03
CA VAL A 208 9.50 24.02 9.03
C VAL A 208 10.49 25.17 9.18
N ASP A 209 11.22 25.47 8.12
CA ASP A 209 12.28 26.49 8.07
C ASP A 209 13.31 26.34 9.21
N GLY A 210 13.60 25.09 9.59
CA GLY A 210 14.55 24.74 10.65
C GLY A 210 13.97 24.67 12.07
N GLU A 211 12.71 25.08 12.26
CA GLU A 211 12.03 25.04 13.56
C GLU A 211 11.19 23.77 13.71
N VAL A 212 11.35 23.06 14.82
CA VAL A 212 10.56 21.85 15.12
C VAL A 212 9.12 22.24 15.46
N ARG A 213 8.16 21.72 14.69
CA ARG A 213 6.73 21.96 14.87
C ARG A 213 6.04 20.85 15.64
N CYS A 214 6.46 19.61 15.42
CA CYS A 214 5.89 18.42 16.04
C CYS A 214 7.01 17.39 16.20
N PHE A 215 7.06 16.72 17.35
CA PHE A 215 7.87 15.52 17.52
C PHE A 215 7.23 14.57 18.54
N CYS A 216 6.35 13.70 18.05
CA CYS A 216 5.61 12.76 18.88
C CYS A 216 5.33 11.45 18.12
N LYS A 217 4.52 10.56 18.72
CA LYS A 217 4.06 9.36 18.02
C LYS A 217 3.05 9.75 16.94
N ALA A 218 3.17 9.20 15.73
CA ALA A 218 2.34 9.57 14.58
C ALA A 218 0.83 9.30 14.78
N LYS A 219 0.47 8.46 15.75
CA LYS A 219 -0.94 8.15 16.10
C LYS A 219 -1.57 9.12 17.11
N TYR A 220 -0.81 10.07 17.65
CA TYR A 220 -1.32 11.01 18.66
C TYR A 220 -2.03 12.19 18.01
N GLU A 221 -2.97 12.77 18.75
CA GLU A 221 -3.74 13.95 18.33
C GLU A 221 -2.82 15.12 17.96
N GLU A 222 -1.72 15.34 18.70
CA GLU A 222 -0.71 16.35 18.35
C GLU A 222 -0.11 16.16 16.94
N ALA A 223 0.06 14.92 16.48
CA ALA A 223 0.53 14.65 15.13
C ALA A 223 -0.56 14.94 14.09
N GLU A 224 -1.80 14.56 14.40
CA GLU A 224 -2.97 14.83 13.57
C GLU A 224 -3.21 16.33 13.40
N GLU A 225 -3.16 17.10 14.49
CA GLU A 225 -3.22 18.56 14.51
C GLU A 225 -2.08 19.22 13.73
N ALA A 226 -0.94 18.53 13.52
CA ALA A 226 0.17 19.00 12.71
C ALA A 226 0.05 18.60 11.22
N GLY A 227 -1.00 17.87 10.82
CA GLY A 227 -1.28 17.44 9.44
C GLY A 227 -0.99 15.95 9.14
N VAL A 228 -0.69 15.14 10.16
CA VAL A 228 -0.45 13.70 9.97
C VAL A 228 -1.77 12.94 9.87
N THR A 229 -2.00 12.27 8.76
CA THR A 229 -3.18 11.45 8.53
C THR A 229 -2.83 9.96 8.54
N ARG A 230 -3.68 9.14 9.15
CA ARG A 230 -3.54 7.68 9.14
C ARG A 230 -4.20 7.05 7.91
N ASP A 231 -3.47 6.17 7.23
CA ASP A 231 -4.01 5.23 6.26
C ASP A 231 -4.37 3.91 6.94
N TRP A 232 -5.64 3.76 7.28
CA TRP A 232 -6.19 2.57 7.94
C TRP A 232 -6.15 1.31 7.07
N LYS A 233 -5.99 1.45 5.75
CA LYS A 233 -6.02 0.34 4.79
C LYS A 233 -4.61 -0.17 4.47
N GLY A 234 -3.63 0.73 4.43
CA GLY A 234 -2.25 0.42 4.06
C GLY A 234 -1.26 0.23 5.23
N GLY A 235 -1.63 0.56 6.46
CA GLY A 235 -0.69 0.49 7.59
C GLY A 235 0.40 1.58 7.50
N ALA A 236 -0.01 2.80 7.19
CA ALA A 236 0.89 3.92 6.99
C ALA A 236 0.33 5.22 7.62
N PHE A 237 1.22 6.19 7.79
CA PHE A 237 0.88 7.59 8.04
C PHE A 237 1.33 8.42 6.85
N TYR A 238 0.63 9.50 6.56
CA TYR A 238 1.02 10.40 5.48
C TYR A 238 0.72 11.85 5.80
N LEU A 239 1.42 12.74 5.08
CA LEU A 239 1.22 14.18 5.12
C LEU A 239 1.12 14.70 3.69
N ASP A 240 0.06 15.47 3.42
CA ASP A 240 -0.09 16.29 2.22
C ASP A 240 0.07 17.78 2.53
N VAL A 241 -0.19 18.14 3.79
CA VAL A 241 -0.08 19.48 4.33
C VAL A 241 0.64 19.43 5.68
N VAL A 242 1.16 20.57 6.12
CA VAL A 242 1.54 20.82 7.52
C VAL A 242 0.66 21.93 8.03
N GLU A 243 -0.08 21.65 9.11
CA GLU A 243 -1.03 22.60 9.67
C GLU A 243 -0.33 23.70 10.49
N PRO A 244 -0.93 24.90 10.61
CA PRO A 244 -0.36 25.97 11.40
C PRO A 244 -0.36 25.58 12.88
N THR A 245 0.67 26.00 13.61
CA THR A 245 0.70 25.80 15.07
C THR A 245 -0.43 26.63 15.70
N VAL A 246 -1.37 25.96 16.37
CA VAL A 246 -2.39 26.62 17.17
C VAL A 246 -1.67 27.40 18.28
N LYS A 247 -1.90 28.72 18.34
CA LYS A 247 -1.42 29.56 19.43
C LYS A 247 -2.34 29.47 20.63
#